data_AF-A0AAN7U211-F1
#
_entry.id   AF-A0AAN7U211-F1
#
_cell.length_a   1.000
_cell.length_b   1.000
_cell.length_c   1.000
_cell.angle_alpha   90.00
_cell.angle_beta   90.00
_cell.angle_gamma   90.00
#
_symmetry.space_group_name_H-M   'P 1'
#
loop_
_entity.id
_entity.type
_entity.pdbx_description
1 polymer ?
#
loop_
_entity_poly.entity_id
_entity_poly.type
_entity_poly.pdbx_seq_one_letter_code
_entity_poly.pdbx_strand_id
1 'polypeptide(L)'
;MRILIFLIILIQIINIINCNDVEYFSIRKDLRKCAAPNCGGYFFKRINSGPNEKEMHVTALSLINANLKPNKMDDEKNVIVSGDITLTNKEQGFYSFFLKGIHQRMVIPPSDGSVNKGSGVLTASNKGGTLAVESYGFLSDSDVRCIRAEGCPVYELSKINRNESINFATFTEPYTTSVPLLDSDWFNSRLINTNSAYIGSIVLGSISKGELTISTIFVNTEDPASPCQQTTTNCTGGKIQTFTRSLNRCPVFDKCVNRGVCHLGVPHCPVGYTSYSLKSAPNGCLKYYCDPDSLPNPSRVLGP
;
A
#
# COMPACT_ATOMS: atom_id res chain seq x y z
N MET A 1 -44.05 21.70 12.67
CA MET A 1 -42.80 22.36 12.21
C MET A 1 -41.53 21.73 12.78
N ARG A 2 -41.39 21.53 14.10
CA ARG A 2 -40.17 20.96 14.72
C ARG A 2 -39.79 19.54 14.24
N ILE A 3 -40.78 18.65 14.07
CA ILE A 3 -40.56 17.27 13.55
C ILE A 3 -40.04 17.28 12.11
N LEU A 4 -40.54 18.19 11.26
CA LEU A 4 -40.13 18.30 9.86
C LEU A 4 -38.66 18.75 9.75
N ILE A 5 -38.24 19.72 10.58
CA ILE A 5 -36.83 20.19 10.62
C ILE A 5 -35.90 19.07 11.06
N PHE A 6 -36.29 18.29 12.09
CA PHE A 6 -35.49 17.14 12.55
C PHE A 6 -35.35 16.07 11.47
N LEU A 7 -36.43 15.76 10.74
CA LEU A 7 -36.41 14.80 9.62
C LEU A 7 -35.50 15.26 8.47
N ILE A 8 -35.52 16.56 8.13
CA ILE A 8 -34.63 17.12 7.10
C ILE A 8 -33.16 17.01 7.53
N ILE A 9 -32.84 17.37 8.78
CA ILE A 9 -31.48 17.24 9.32
C ILE A 9 -31.05 15.77 9.33
N LEU A 10 -31.92 14.85 9.74
CA LEU A 10 -31.64 13.42 9.74
C LEU A 10 -31.37 12.89 8.32
N ILE A 11 -32.17 13.28 7.32
CA ILE A 11 -31.98 12.89 5.92
C ILE A 11 -30.66 13.45 5.36
N GLN A 12 -30.32 14.71 5.68
CA GLN A 12 -29.04 15.31 5.30
C GLN A 12 -27.85 14.59 5.95
N ILE A 13 -27.97 14.23 7.23
CA ILE A 13 -26.94 13.45 7.93
C ILE A 13 -26.80 12.05 7.32
N ILE A 14 -27.92 11.35 7.03
CA ILE A 14 -27.88 10.04 6.36
C ILE A 14 -27.20 10.13 4.98
N ASN A 15 -27.48 11.18 4.21
CA ASN A 15 -26.83 11.39 2.91
C ASN A 15 -25.35 11.75 3.03
N ILE A 16 -24.93 12.42 4.11
CA ILE A 16 -23.51 12.70 4.39
C ILE A 16 -22.78 11.43 4.86
N ILE A 17 -23.48 10.52 5.56
CA ILE A 17 -22.91 9.24 6.05
C ILE A 17 -22.79 8.19 4.93
N ASN A 18 -23.42 8.40 3.77
CA ASN A 18 -22.98 7.76 2.53
C ASN A 18 -21.61 8.34 2.14
N CYS A 19 -20.59 8.01 2.93
CA CYS A 19 -19.20 8.03 2.50
C CYS A 19 -19.16 7.17 1.25
N ASN A 20 -19.13 7.80 0.09
CA ASN A 20 -18.90 7.11 -1.16
C ASN A 20 -17.66 6.25 -0.97
N ASP A 21 -17.82 4.94 -1.22
CA ASP A 21 -16.71 4.00 -1.17
C ASP A 21 -15.57 4.57 -2.03
N VAL A 22 -14.39 4.66 -1.44
CA VAL A 22 -13.21 5.16 -2.16
C VAL A 22 -12.95 4.24 -3.34
N GLU A 23 -12.93 4.80 -4.54
CA GLU A 23 -12.65 4.06 -5.76
C GLU A 23 -11.15 4.04 -6.06
N TYR A 24 -10.70 2.93 -6.66
CA TYR A 24 -9.30 2.69 -6.99
C TYR A 24 -9.09 2.48 -8.48
N PHE A 25 -8.01 3.04 -9.00
CA PHE A 25 -7.73 3.07 -10.42
C PHE A 25 -6.28 2.71 -10.71
N SER A 26 -6.08 1.96 -11.79
CA SER A 26 -4.81 1.97 -12.49
C SER A 26 -4.73 3.23 -13.34
N ILE A 27 -3.53 3.78 -13.47
CA ILE A 27 -3.30 5.06 -14.14
C ILE A 27 -2.22 4.92 -15.20
N ARG A 28 -2.42 5.61 -16.32
CA ARG A 28 -1.39 5.79 -17.35
C ARG A 28 -1.36 7.22 -17.86
N LYS A 29 -0.20 7.69 -18.32
CA LYS A 29 -0.05 9.06 -18.84
C LYS A 29 -0.68 9.17 -20.22
N ASP A 30 -1.32 10.30 -20.51
CA ASP A 30 -1.74 10.58 -21.87
C ASP A 30 -0.55 11.12 -22.69
N LEU A 31 -0.04 10.27 -23.59
CA LEU A 31 1.09 10.58 -24.47
C LEU A 31 0.65 11.14 -25.84
N ARG A 32 -0.65 11.38 -26.07
CA ARG A 32 -1.14 11.95 -27.32
C ARG A 32 -0.59 13.37 -27.51
N LYS A 33 -0.19 13.69 -28.74
CA LYS A 33 0.32 15.02 -29.13
C LYS A 33 -0.81 15.83 -29.79
N CYS A 34 -1.47 16.69 -29.03
CA CYS A 34 -2.44 17.64 -29.57
C CYS A 34 -2.67 18.81 -28.58
N ALA A 35 -3.48 19.81 -28.95
CA ALA A 35 -3.69 21.00 -28.12
C ALA A 35 -4.47 20.68 -26.83
N ALA A 36 -3.99 21.19 -25.70
CA ALA A 36 -4.72 21.18 -24.44
C ALA A 36 -6.09 21.91 -24.60
N PRO A 37 -7.16 21.45 -23.93
CA PRO A 37 -7.22 20.37 -22.93
C PRO A 37 -7.47 18.96 -23.51
N ASN A 38 -7.54 18.78 -24.84
CA ASN A 38 -7.89 17.49 -25.46
C ASN A 38 -6.84 16.39 -25.23
N CYS A 39 -5.65 16.76 -24.75
CA CYS A 39 -4.44 15.96 -24.77
C CYS A 39 -3.58 16.29 -23.56
N GLY A 40 -2.87 15.29 -23.05
CA GLY A 40 -2.17 15.37 -21.77
C GLY A 40 -3.07 14.94 -20.62
N GLY A 41 -2.56 15.04 -19.40
CA GLY A 41 -3.20 14.44 -18.23
C GLY A 41 -2.99 12.92 -18.21
N TYR A 42 -4.04 12.18 -17.87
CA TYR A 42 -3.96 10.74 -17.56
C TYR A 42 -5.19 9.98 -18.04
N PHE A 43 -5.01 8.69 -18.29
CA PHE A 43 -6.10 7.74 -18.42
C PHE A 43 -6.22 6.91 -17.16
N PHE A 44 -7.44 6.81 -16.66
CA PHE A 44 -7.79 6.05 -15.48
C PHE A 44 -8.59 4.82 -15.90
N LYS A 45 -8.23 3.65 -15.37
CA LYS A 45 -9.03 2.43 -15.52
C LYS A 45 -9.34 1.89 -14.14
N ARG A 46 -10.64 1.73 -13.86
CA ARG A 46 -11.13 1.19 -12.60
C ARG A 46 -10.57 -0.22 -12.40
N ILE A 47 -10.01 -0.47 -11.23
CA ILE A 47 -9.42 -1.78 -10.91
C ILE A 47 -10.51 -2.84 -10.74
N ASN A 48 -10.20 -4.10 -11.08
CA ASN A 48 -11.14 -5.22 -11.14
C ASN A 48 -12.34 -5.00 -12.07
N SER A 49 -12.26 -4.01 -12.97
CA SER A 49 -13.27 -3.81 -13.99
C SER A 49 -13.20 -4.91 -15.06
N GLY A 50 -14.30 -5.16 -15.75
CA GLY A 50 -14.30 -6.10 -16.87
C GLY A 50 -13.35 -5.65 -18.00
N PRO A 51 -13.00 -6.54 -18.94
CA PRO A 51 -12.16 -6.20 -20.08
C PRO A 51 -12.76 -5.09 -20.96
N ASN A 52 -14.09 -4.94 -20.94
CA ASN A 52 -14.84 -3.96 -21.72
C ASN A 52 -14.95 -2.58 -21.05
N GLU A 53 -14.44 -2.42 -19.82
CA GLU A 53 -14.45 -1.12 -19.15
C GLU A 53 -13.55 -0.14 -19.92
N LYS A 54 -14.13 0.99 -20.32
CA LYS A 54 -13.39 2.05 -21.00
C LYS A 54 -12.55 2.84 -20.01
N GLU A 55 -11.38 3.27 -20.46
CA GLU A 55 -10.57 4.21 -19.69
C GLU A 55 -11.24 5.59 -19.70
N MET A 56 -11.08 6.31 -18.60
CA MET A 56 -11.55 7.68 -18.43
C MET A 56 -10.40 8.65 -18.61
N HIS A 57 -10.58 9.69 -19.43
CA HIS A 57 -9.57 10.73 -19.64
C HIS A 57 -9.70 11.82 -18.58
N VAL A 58 -8.68 11.94 -17.73
CA VAL A 58 -8.60 12.92 -16.65
C VAL A 58 -7.59 13.99 -17.03
N THR A 59 -8.08 15.23 -17.20
CA THR A 59 -7.25 16.36 -17.65
C THR A 59 -6.56 17.08 -16.49
N ALA A 60 -7.09 16.96 -15.27
CA ALA A 60 -6.58 17.64 -14.09
C ALA A 60 -6.61 16.74 -12.84
N LEU A 61 -5.53 16.80 -12.07
CA LEU A 61 -5.43 16.20 -10.74
C LEU A 61 -5.52 17.29 -9.68
N SER A 62 -6.42 17.12 -8.72
CA SER A 62 -6.46 17.91 -7.48
C SER A 62 -5.91 17.05 -6.34
N LEU A 63 -4.93 17.58 -5.61
CA LEU A 63 -4.30 16.89 -4.49
C LEU A 63 -4.92 17.36 -3.18
N ILE A 64 -5.20 16.43 -2.27
CA ILE A 64 -5.66 16.74 -0.91
C ILE A 64 -4.49 16.74 0.08
N ASN A 65 -3.47 15.91 -0.16
CA ASN A 65 -2.33 15.73 0.74
C ASN A 65 -1.01 16.19 0.09
N ALA A 66 -0.28 17.08 0.78
CA ALA A 66 1.02 17.60 0.32
C ALA A 66 2.14 16.54 0.29
N ASN A 67 1.97 15.40 0.98
CA ASN A 67 2.93 14.30 0.97
C ASN A 67 2.83 13.45 -0.31
N LEU A 68 1.75 13.58 -1.08
CA LEU A 68 1.61 12.91 -2.37
C LEU A 68 2.57 13.52 -3.37
N LYS A 69 3.33 12.67 -4.04
CA LYS A 69 4.35 13.05 -5.03
C LYS A 69 3.90 12.59 -6.41
N PRO A 70 3.18 13.44 -7.19
CA PRO A 70 2.60 13.04 -8.48
C PRO A 70 3.63 12.59 -9.51
N ASN A 71 4.88 13.05 -9.40
CA ASN A 71 5.98 12.58 -10.23
C ASN A 71 6.30 11.08 -10.03
N LYS A 72 5.81 10.46 -8.95
CA LYS A 72 5.88 9.00 -8.78
C LYS A 72 4.80 8.25 -9.58
N MET A 73 3.81 8.94 -10.14
CA MET A 73 2.72 8.35 -10.94
C MET A 73 3.09 8.09 -12.41
N ASP A 74 4.29 8.49 -12.85
CA ASP A 74 4.75 8.29 -14.23
C ASP A 74 5.02 6.80 -14.57
N ASP A 75 5.02 5.90 -13.58
CA ASP A 75 5.19 4.45 -13.78
C ASP A 75 3.88 3.68 -13.64
N GLU A 76 3.19 3.58 -14.78
CA GLU A 76 1.81 3.10 -14.93
C GLU A 76 1.59 1.69 -14.35
N LYS A 77 2.61 0.84 -14.36
CA LYS A 77 2.52 -0.55 -13.87
C LYS A 77 2.79 -0.68 -12.38
N ASN A 78 3.29 0.36 -11.77
CA ASN A 78 3.78 0.33 -10.40
C ASN A 78 2.95 1.22 -9.47
N VAL A 79 1.82 1.78 -9.94
CA VAL A 79 0.99 2.69 -9.15
C VAL A 79 -0.50 2.38 -9.28
N ILE A 80 -1.16 2.35 -8.12
CA ILE A 80 -2.61 2.39 -7.97
C ILE A 80 -2.95 3.70 -7.26
N VAL A 81 -3.99 4.38 -7.72
CA VAL A 81 -4.47 5.62 -7.10
C VAL A 81 -5.87 5.46 -6.59
N SER A 82 -6.19 6.16 -5.51
CA SER A 82 -7.53 6.21 -4.94
C SER A 82 -8.06 7.64 -4.93
N GLY A 83 -9.36 7.82 -5.11
CA GLY A 83 -9.93 9.17 -5.22
C GLY A 83 -11.34 9.23 -5.80
N ASP A 84 -11.79 10.46 -6.04
CA ASP A 84 -13.11 10.73 -6.63
C ASP A 84 -12.97 11.35 -8.02
N ILE A 85 -13.74 10.85 -8.97
CA ILE A 85 -13.86 11.43 -10.31
C ILE A 85 -15.02 12.42 -10.33
N THR A 86 -14.76 13.65 -10.77
CA THR A 86 -15.80 14.67 -10.98
C THR A 86 -15.82 15.15 -12.42
N LEU A 87 -17.02 15.29 -12.97
CA LEU A 87 -17.21 15.83 -14.32
C LEU A 87 -17.00 17.34 -14.31
N THR A 88 -15.96 17.82 -14.99
CA THR A 88 -15.67 19.25 -15.09
C THR A 88 -16.41 19.91 -16.24
N ASN A 89 -16.54 19.21 -17.38
CA ASN A 89 -17.31 19.68 -18.54
C ASN A 89 -18.14 18.54 -19.15
N LYS A 90 -19.46 18.60 -18.99
CA LYS A 90 -20.41 17.60 -19.49
C LYS A 90 -20.43 17.48 -21.01
N GLU A 91 -20.18 18.57 -21.73
CA GLU A 91 -20.26 18.58 -23.19
C GLU A 91 -19.03 17.96 -23.86
N GLN A 92 -17.87 18.08 -23.20
CA GLN A 92 -16.60 17.60 -23.73
C GLN A 92 -16.13 16.27 -23.09
N GLY A 93 -16.83 15.80 -22.06
CA GLY A 93 -16.48 14.55 -21.36
C GLY A 93 -15.18 14.64 -20.57
N PHE A 94 -14.80 15.83 -20.10
CA PHE A 94 -13.59 16.01 -19.30
C PHE A 94 -13.85 15.77 -17.83
N TYR A 95 -12.91 15.04 -17.22
CA TYR A 95 -12.93 14.69 -15.81
C TYR A 95 -11.77 15.36 -15.07
N SER A 96 -12.07 15.82 -13.85
CA SER A 96 -11.08 16.11 -12.81
C SER A 96 -11.06 14.98 -11.80
N PHE A 97 -9.89 14.71 -11.22
CA PHE A 97 -9.74 13.67 -10.21
C PHE A 97 -9.23 14.26 -8.90
N PHE A 98 -9.95 13.98 -7.82
CA PHE A 98 -9.54 14.31 -6.46
C PHE A 98 -8.74 13.14 -5.89
N LEU A 99 -7.42 13.26 -5.94
CA LEU A 99 -6.50 12.22 -5.48
C LEU A 99 -6.50 12.15 -3.95
N LYS A 100 -6.93 11.00 -3.41
CA LYS A 100 -6.98 10.68 -1.97
C LYS A 100 -5.78 9.86 -1.51
N GLY A 101 -5.21 9.02 -2.37
CA GLY A 101 -4.09 8.17 -1.99
C GLY A 101 -3.34 7.60 -3.19
N ILE A 102 -2.08 7.23 -2.96
CA ILE A 102 -1.21 6.56 -3.93
C ILE A 102 -0.63 5.30 -3.28
N HIS A 103 -0.90 4.16 -3.90
CA HIS A 103 -0.29 2.87 -3.55
C HIS A 103 0.76 2.51 -4.58
N GLN A 104 2.00 2.30 -4.14
CA GLN A 104 3.12 1.98 -5.02
C GLN A 104 3.54 0.53 -4.86
N ARG A 105 3.75 -0.14 -5.99
CA ARG A 105 4.20 -1.53 -6.07
C ARG A 105 5.55 -1.72 -5.38
N MET A 106 5.63 -2.72 -4.51
CA MET A 106 6.90 -3.19 -3.96
C MET A 106 7.68 -3.98 -5.03
N VAL A 107 8.98 -3.73 -5.12
CA VAL A 107 9.88 -4.40 -6.06
C VAL A 107 10.24 -5.78 -5.51
N ILE A 108 10.16 -6.82 -6.33
CA ILE A 108 10.69 -8.14 -5.96
C ILE A 108 12.12 -8.22 -6.49
N PRO A 109 13.14 -8.38 -5.63
CA PRO A 109 14.52 -8.52 -6.09
C PRO A 109 14.67 -9.73 -7.02
N PRO A 110 15.52 -9.66 -8.06
CA PRO A 110 15.82 -10.83 -8.88
C PRO A 110 16.39 -11.93 -7.99
N SER A 111 15.91 -13.17 -8.14
CA SER A 111 16.50 -14.30 -7.44
C SER A 111 17.92 -14.53 -7.98
N ASP A 112 18.91 -14.58 -7.09
CA ASP A 112 20.36 -14.60 -7.38
C ASP A 112 20.85 -15.73 -8.33
N GLY A 113 19.97 -16.63 -8.78
CA GLY A 113 20.28 -17.76 -9.65
C GLY A 113 19.83 -17.64 -11.12
N SER A 114 19.11 -16.58 -11.54
CA SER A 114 18.61 -16.47 -12.91
C SER A 114 18.92 -15.12 -13.54
N VAL A 115 20.18 -14.91 -13.91
CA VAL A 115 20.60 -13.88 -14.89
C VAL A 115 20.13 -14.29 -16.28
N ASN A 116 18.82 -14.50 -16.46
CA ASN A 116 18.23 -14.58 -17.78
C ASN A 116 17.75 -13.18 -18.14
N LYS A 117 18.57 -12.51 -18.96
CA LYS A 117 18.25 -11.26 -19.65
C LYS A 117 16.97 -11.43 -20.47
N GLY A 118 15.84 -11.15 -19.83
CA GLY A 118 14.54 -11.14 -20.47
C GLY A 118 13.51 -10.75 -19.44
N SER A 119 13.21 -9.45 -19.37
CA SER A 119 12.02 -8.92 -18.70
C SER A 119 10.77 -9.36 -19.49
N GLY A 120 10.59 -10.67 -19.61
CA GLY A 120 9.34 -11.27 -20.03
C GLY A 120 8.47 -11.25 -18.80
N VAL A 121 7.46 -10.38 -18.82
CA VAL A 121 6.22 -10.57 -18.07
C VAL A 121 5.97 -12.07 -17.98
N LEU A 122 5.77 -12.60 -16.77
CA LEU A 122 5.41 -13.99 -16.53
C LEU A 122 4.09 -14.29 -17.26
N THR A 123 4.17 -14.53 -18.57
CA THR A 123 3.03 -15.00 -19.35
C THR A 123 2.80 -16.41 -18.89
N ALA A 124 1.78 -16.59 -18.06
CA ALA A 124 1.30 -17.88 -17.62
C ALA A 124 1.20 -18.80 -18.84
N SER A 125 2.08 -19.80 -18.90
CA SER A 125 2.10 -20.78 -19.97
C SER A 125 0.81 -21.60 -19.86
N ASN A 126 -0.17 -21.28 -20.72
CA ASN A 126 -1.47 -21.93 -20.84
C ASN A 126 -1.33 -23.42 -21.18
N LYS A 127 -1.17 -24.27 -20.16
CA LYS A 127 -1.47 -25.71 -20.25
C LYS A 127 -2.84 -25.97 -19.65
N GLY A 128 -3.90 -25.76 -20.44
CA GLY A 128 -5.23 -26.40 -20.33
C GLY A 128 -6.05 -26.31 -19.02
N GLY A 129 -5.52 -25.76 -17.93
CA GLY A 129 -6.25 -25.51 -16.70
C GLY A 129 -6.94 -24.15 -16.73
N THR A 130 -8.12 -24.05 -16.13
CA THR A 130 -8.77 -22.76 -15.85
C THR A 130 -7.80 -21.92 -15.04
N LEU A 131 -7.14 -20.96 -15.68
CA LEU A 131 -6.19 -20.08 -15.01
C LEU A 131 -6.96 -19.30 -13.95
N ALA A 132 -6.54 -19.42 -12.69
CA ALA A 132 -7.13 -18.65 -11.61
C ALA A 132 -6.97 -17.16 -11.94
N VAL A 133 -8.09 -16.45 -12.06
CA VAL A 133 -8.09 -15.04 -12.42
C VAL A 133 -7.58 -14.26 -11.22
N GLU A 134 -6.48 -13.52 -11.39
CA GLU A 134 -6.00 -12.63 -10.35
C GLU A 134 -6.98 -11.47 -10.12
N SER A 135 -7.09 -11.04 -8.87
CA SER A 135 -7.89 -9.89 -8.49
C SER A 135 -7.15 -9.03 -7.49
N TYR A 136 -7.42 -7.72 -7.54
CA TYR A 136 -6.91 -6.78 -6.55
C TYR A 136 -7.80 -6.77 -5.32
N GLY A 137 -7.23 -6.72 -4.13
CA GLY A 137 -8.02 -6.65 -2.91
C GLY A 137 -7.25 -6.15 -1.69
N PHE A 138 -8.00 -5.97 -0.61
CA PHE A 138 -7.48 -5.77 0.73
C PHE A 138 -7.62 -7.07 1.51
N LEU A 139 -6.62 -7.39 2.34
CA LEU A 139 -6.71 -8.52 3.26
C LEU A 139 -7.16 -8.05 4.63
N SER A 140 -7.99 -8.84 5.29
CA SER A 140 -8.42 -8.65 6.67
C SER A 140 -8.55 -10.01 7.35
N ASP A 141 -8.70 -10.00 8.68
CA ASP A 141 -9.15 -11.18 9.41
C ASP A 141 -10.59 -11.50 9.02
N SER A 142 -10.89 -12.79 8.85
CA SER A 142 -12.26 -13.25 8.62
C SER A 142 -13.06 -13.27 9.93
N ASP A 143 -14.35 -12.98 9.82
CA ASP A 143 -15.32 -13.21 10.90
C ASP A 143 -15.66 -14.69 11.10
N VAL A 144 -15.20 -15.57 10.20
CA VAL A 144 -15.42 -17.01 10.33
C VAL A 144 -14.69 -17.56 11.57
N ARG A 145 -15.39 -18.41 12.32
CA ARG A 145 -14.86 -19.14 13.49
C ARG A 145 -15.08 -20.63 13.26
N CYS A 146 -14.01 -21.40 13.28
CA CYS A 146 -14.07 -22.85 13.07
C CYS A 146 -13.88 -23.61 14.38
N ILE A 147 -14.49 -24.79 14.48
CA ILE A 147 -14.26 -25.72 15.60
C ILE A 147 -12.90 -26.42 15.46
N ARG A 148 -12.44 -26.64 14.22
CA ARG A 148 -11.14 -27.25 13.89
C ARG A 148 -10.29 -26.25 13.12
N ALA A 149 -8.98 -26.24 13.40
CA ALA A 149 -8.05 -25.30 12.76
C ALA A 149 -7.73 -25.65 11.30
N GLU A 150 -7.76 -26.94 10.94
CA GLU A 150 -7.39 -27.40 9.60
C GLU A 150 -8.34 -26.84 8.54
N GLY A 151 -7.77 -26.07 7.60
CA GLY A 151 -8.51 -25.43 6.51
C GLY A 151 -9.46 -24.31 6.95
N CYS A 152 -9.36 -23.83 8.20
CA CYS A 152 -10.21 -22.75 8.66
C CYS A 152 -9.90 -21.45 7.90
N PRO A 153 -10.89 -20.82 7.23
CA PRO A 153 -10.64 -19.62 6.46
C PRO A 153 -10.58 -18.40 7.39
N VAL A 154 -9.42 -18.20 8.01
CA VAL A 154 -9.19 -17.14 9.00
C VAL A 154 -8.93 -15.77 8.38
N TYR A 155 -8.82 -15.69 7.05
CA TYR A 155 -8.59 -14.45 6.31
C TYR A 155 -9.70 -14.18 5.31
N GLU A 156 -9.87 -12.91 4.96
CA GLU A 156 -10.80 -12.43 3.96
C GLU A 156 -10.07 -11.54 2.94
N LEU A 157 -10.35 -11.74 1.65
CA LEU A 157 -9.94 -10.86 0.56
C LEU A 157 -11.15 -10.04 0.13
N SER A 158 -11.18 -8.76 0.49
CA SER A 158 -12.18 -7.79 0.03
C SER A 158 -11.75 -7.25 -1.33
N LYS A 159 -12.46 -7.61 -2.40
CA LYS A 159 -12.09 -7.19 -3.76
C LYS A 159 -12.34 -5.71 -3.96
N ILE A 160 -11.32 -5.01 -4.44
CA ILE A 160 -11.40 -3.57 -4.70
C ILE A 160 -12.44 -3.24 -5.77
N ASN A 161 -13.20 -2.17 -5.58
CA ASN A 161 -14.29 -1.69 -6.45
C ASN A 161 -15.39 -2.73 -6.71
N ARG A 162 -15.48 -3.76 -5.88
CA ARG A 162 -16.48 -4.81 -5.95
C ARG A 162 -17.06 -5.00 -4.56
N ASN A 163 -18.37 -5.19 -4.46
CA ASN A 163 -18.99 -5.62 -3.21
C ASN A 163 -18.89 -7.15 -3.07
N GLU A 164 -17.68 -7.68 -3.22
CA GLU A 164 -17.36 -9.10 -3.20
C GLU A 164 -16.20 -9.35 -2.25
N SER A 165 -16.34 -10.34 -1.39
CA SER A 165 -15.24 -10.83 -0.56
C SER A 165 -15.12 -12.35 -0.65
N ILE A 166 -13.91 -12.86 -0.39
CA ILE A 166 -13.62 -14.29 -0.45
C ILE A 166 -12.82 -14.66 0.81
N ASN A 167 -13.35 -15.59 1.59
CA ASN A 167 -12.65 -16.13 2.74
C ASN A 167 -11.66 -17.23 2.32
N PHE A 168 -10.48 -17.26 2.92
CA PHE A 168 -9.41 -18.22 2.62
C PHE A 168 -8.57 -18.51 3.88
N ALA A 169 -7.84 -19.64 3.88
CA ALA A 169 -7.19 -20.17 5.08
C ALA A 169 -5.76 -19.65 5.27
N THR A 170 -4.99 -19.57 4.19
CA THR A 170 -3.58 -19.17 4.22
C THR A 170 -3.25 -18.33 3.00
N PHE A 171 -2.15 -17.59 3.08
CA PHE A 171 -1.60 -16.92 1.92
C PHE A 171 -0.08 -17.12 1.84
N THR A 172 0.44 -16.97 0.63
CA THR A 172 1.87 -16.94 0.35
C THR A 172 2.22 -15.67 -0.42
N GLU A 173 3.39 -15.12 -0.14
CA GLU A 173 3.89 -13.90 -0.76
C GLU A 173 5.42 -13.97 -0.94
N PRO A 174 5.99 -13.28 -1.94
CA PRO A 174 7.40 -13.44 -2.29
C PRO A 174 8.35 -12.51 -1.51
N TYR A 175 7.86 -11.48 -0.82
CA TYR A 175 8.70 -10.39 -0.31
C TYR A 175 9.43 -10.73 0.98
N THR A 176 8.80 -11.42 1.95
CA THR A 176 9.48 -11.80 3.21
C THR A 176 10.66 -12.74 3.00
N THR A 177 10.64 -13.50 1.91
CA THR A 177 11.73 -14.43 1.53
C THR A 177 12.75 -13.79 0.59
N SER A 178 12.33 -12.85 -0.26
CA SER A 178 13.20 -12.26 -1.29
C SER A 178 13.89 -10.95 -0.86
N VAL A 179 13.37 -10.26 0.16
CA VAL A 179 13.91 -8.97 0.63
C VAL A 179 14.61 -9.16 1.97
N PRO A 180 15.96 -9.23 2.00
CA PRO A 180 16.68 -9.35 3.26
C PRO A 180 16.42 -8.13 4.14
N LEU A 181 16.29 -8.35 5.45
CA LEU A 181 16.06 -7.30 6.45
C LEU A 181 14.75 -6.51 6.26
N LEU A 182 13.77 -7.06 5.54
CA LEU A 182 12.41 -6.52 5.55
C LEU A 182 11.84 -6.60 6.97
N ASP A 183 11.24 -5.52 7.44
CA ASP A 183 10.57 -5.48 8.73
C ASP A 183 9.25 -6.27 8.66
N SER A 184 9.27 -7.53 9.09
CA SER A 184 8.11 -8.43 8.99
C SER A 184 6.92 -7.97 9.81
N ASP A 185 7.15 -7.33 10.97
CA ASP A 185 6.06 -6.85 11.83
C ASP A 185 5.34 -5.69 11.16
N TRP A 186 6.09 -4.71 10.64
CA TRP A 186 5.54 -3.63 9.84
C TRP A 186 4.81 -4.16 8.61
N PHE A 187 5.46 -5.02 7.82
CA PHE A 187 4.94 -5.54 6.57
C PHE A 187 3.61 -6.28 6.77
N ASN A 188 3.56 -7.19 7.75
CA ASN A 188 2.34 -7.94 8.06
C ASN A 188 1.22 -7.02 8.58
N SER A 189 1.54 -5.98 9.36
CA SER A 189 0.55 -5.02 9.86
C SER A 189 -0.07 -4.15 8.77
N ARG A 190 0.60 -4.02 7.61
CA ARG A 190 0.08 -3.32 6.43
C ARG A 190 -0.60 -4.27 5.46
N LEU A 191 -0.15 -5.52 5.41
CA LEU A 191 -0.73 -6.54 4.57
C LEU A 191 -2.12 -6.96 5.06
N ILE A 192 -2.27 -7.23 6.36
CA ILE A 192 -3.54 -7.65 6.97
C ILE A 192 -4.14 -6.46 7.73
N ASN A 193 -5.24 -5.92 7.23
CA ASN A 193 -5.97 -4.84 7.86
C ASN A 193 -6.77 -5.35 9.07
N THR A 194 -6.15 -5.32 10.23
CA THR A 194 -6.80 -5.66 11.51
C THR A 194 -7.35 -4.43 12.23
N ASN A 195 -7.01 -3.22 11.77
CA ASN A 195 -7.36 -1.96 12.41
C ASN A 195 -7.60 -0.85 11.37
N SER A 196 -8.78 -0.24 11.43
CA SER A 196 -9.24 0.81 10.51
C SER A 196 -8.40 2.09 10.51
N ALA A 197 -7.45 2.26 11.44
CA ALA A 197 -6.60 3.44 11.53
C ALA A 197 -5.60 3.60 10.36
N TYR A 198 -5.38 2.55 9.55
CA TYR A 198 -4.43 2.58 8.45
C TYR A 198 -5.09 2.23 7.12
N ILE A 199 -4.64 2.89 6.06
CA ILE A 199 -4.94 2.45 4.70
C ILE A 199 -4.02 1.25 4.42
N GLY A 200 -4.61 0.05 4.41
CA GLY A 200 -3.88 -1.19 4.15
C GLY A 200 -3.21 -1.24 2.77
N SER A 201 -2.34 -2.22 2.59
CA SER A 201 -1.74 -2.55 1.31
C SER A 201 -2.76 -3.17 0.37
N ILE A 202 -2.63 -2.89 -0.92
CA ILE A 202 -3.41 -3.56 -1.97
C ILE A 202 -2.61 -4.76 -2.43
N VAL A 203 -3.25 -5.93 -2.48
CA VAL A 203 -2.64 -7.14 -3.03
C VAL A 203 -3.22 -7.44 -4.40
N LEU A 204 -2.40 -7.99 -5.29
CA LEU A 204 -2.83 -8.70 -6.49
C LEU A 204 -2.49 -10.16 -6.30
N GLY A 205 -3.46 -11.04 -6.49
CA GLY A 205 -3.25 -12.47 -6.35
C GLY A 205 -4.46 -13.28 -6.77
N SER A 206 -4.31 -14.61 -6.70
CA SER A 206 -5.35 -15.57 -7.05
C SER A 206 -5.57 -16.56 -5.91
N ILE A 207 -6.83 -16.92 -5.67
CA ILE A 207 -7.19 -17.92 -4.65
C ILE A 207 -7.38 -19.27 -5.34
N SER A 208 -6.70 -20.30 -4.84
CA SER A 208 -6.87 -21.69 -5.29
C SER A 208 -6.82 -22.62 -4.10
N LYS A 209 -7.78 -23.54 -4.00
CA LYS A 209 -7.87 -24.53 -2.91
C LYS A 209 -7.81 -23.93 -1.49
N GLY A 210 -8.36 -22.73 -1.31
CA GLY A 210 -8.37 -22.04 -0.01
C GLY A 210 -7.06 -21.34 0.36
N GLU A 211 -6.07 -21.30 -0.53
CA GLU A 211 -4.84 -20.53 -0.38
C GLU A 211 -4.82 -19.35 -1.34
N LEU A 212 -4.47 -18.17 -0.85
CA LEU A 212 -4.20 -16.98 -1.67
C LEU A 212 -2.72 -16.92 -2.03
N THR A 213 -2.40 -17.01 -3.33
CA THR A 213 -1.04 -16.73 -3.81
C THR A 213 -0.96 -15.26 -4.23
N ILE A 214 -0.20 -14.46 -3.48
CA ILE A 214 0.00 -13.03 -3.73
C ILE A 214 1.17 -12.86 -4.70
N SER A 215 0.91 -12.28 -5.86
CA SER A 215 1.94 -12.01 -6.87
C SER A 215 2.55 -10.61 -6.73
N THR A 216 1.76 -9.64 -6.27
CA THR A 216 2.20 -8.24 -6.12
C THR A 216 1.55 -7.57 -4.92
N ILE A 217 2.31 -6.72 -4.23
CA ILE A 217 1.82 -5.86 -3.14
C ILE A 217 2.08 -4.41 -3.49
N PHE A 218 1.08 -3.55 -3.27
CA PHE A 218 1.17 -2.10 -3.40
C PHE A 218 0.98 -1.47 -2.01
N VAL A 219 2.01 -0.79 -1.52
CA VAL A 219 2.01 -0.13 -0.20
C VAL A 219 1.55 1.31 -0.34
N ASN A 220 0.79 1.81 0.64
CA ASN A 220 0.42 3.22 0.65
C ASN A 220 1.68 4.09 0.86
N THR A 221 1.92 5.02 -0.07
CA THR A 221 3.04 5.96 -0.03
C THR A 221 2.92 7.02 1.06
N GLU A 222 1.80 7.11 1.75
CA GLU A 222 1.60 7.98 2.90
C GLU A 222 2.01 7.31 4.22
N ASP A 223 2.49 6.07 4.23
CA ASP A 223 2.89 5.40 5.47
C ASP A 223 4.28 5.86 5.97
N PRO A 224 4.45 6.29 7.25
CA PRO A 224 3.39 6.51 8.23
C PRO A 224 2.64 7.82 7.98
N ALA A 225 1.32 7.81 8.22
CA ALA A 225 0.46 8.96 7.96
C ALA A 225 0.81 10.19 8.84
N SER A 226 1.46 9.96 9.98
CA SER A 226 1.90 11.00 10.90
C SER A 226 3.42 10.93 11.14
N PRO A 227 4.06 12.08 11.39
CA PRO A 227 5.48 12.11 11.73
C PRO A 227 5.76 11.35 13.02
N CYS A 228 6.95 10.73 13.08
CA CYS A 228 7.40 10.10 14.31
C CYS A 228 7.59 11.14 15.43
N GLN A 229 7.10 10.79 16.62
CA GLN A 229 7.37 11.57 17.82
C GLN A 229 8.88 11.59 18.10
N GLN A 230 9.41 12.77 18.39
CA GLN A 230 10.81 12.92 18.78
C GLN A 230 10.99 12.38 20.20
N THR A 231 11.96 11.49 20.37
CA THR A 231 12.35 11.01 21.69
C THR A 231 13.18 12.08 22.40
N THR A 232 12.78 12.49 23.60
CA THR A 232 13.50 13.48 24.43
C THR A 232 14.32 12.86 25.56
N THR A 233 14.26 11.53 25.72
CA THR A 233 14.99 10.80 26.76
C THR A 233 16.49 10.98 26.57
N ASN A 234 17.23 11.26 27.66
CA ASN A 234 18.69 11.27 27.68
C ASN A 234 19.23 10.17 28.60
N CYS A 235 20.32 9.52 28.20
CA CYS A 235 20.97 8.49 29.02
C CYS A 235 22.11 9.10 29.85
N THR A 236 22.19 8.72 31.13
CA THR A 236 23.26 9.15 32.05
C THR A 236 24.42 8.15 32.07
N GLY A 237 25.58 8.59 32.57
CA GLY A 237 26.73 7.69 32.81
C GLY A 237 27.39 7.14 31.55
N GLY A 238 27.41 7.89 30.44
CA GLY A 238 28.03 7.47 29.18
C GLY A 238 27.29 6.34 28.45
N LYS A 239 26.11 5.95 28.94
CA LYS A 239 25.22 5.00 28.26
C LYS A 239 24.66 5.61 26.98
N ILE A 240 24.28 4.74 26.06
CA ILE A 240 23.66 5.12 24.79
C ILE A 240 22.19 4.70 24.77
N GLN A 241 21.37 5.56 24.17
CA GLN A 241 19.96 5.26 23.92
C GLN A 241 19.86 4.17 22.87
N THR A 242 18.96 3.23 23.11
CA THR A 242 18.58 2.20 22.15
C THR A 242 17.09 2.30 21.86
N PHE A 243 16.72 1.82 20.69
CA PHE A 243 15.39 1.94 20.14
C PHE A 243 14.94 0.58 19.60
N THR A 244 13.63 0.37 19.68
CA THR A 244 12.90 -0.58 18.83
C THR A 244 12.23 0.19 17.70
N ARG A 245 11.65 -0.53 16.75
CA ARG A 245 10.90 0.04 15.64
C ARG A 245 9.43 -0.29 15.84
N SER A 246 8.55 0.71 15.78
CA SER A 246 7.11 0.48 15.84
C SER A 246 6.54 0.05 14.48
N LEU A 247 5.28 -0.37 14.48
CA LEU A 247 4.50 -0.65 13.26
C LEU A 247 4.33 0.57 12.34
N ASN A 248 4.65 1.78 12.81
CA ASN A 248 4.67 3.00 11.98
C ASN A 248 6.09 3.35 11.50
N ARG A 249 7.00 2.36 11.52
CA ARG A 249 8.42 2.51 11.18
C ARG A 249 9.19 3.50 12.06
N CYS A 250 8.58 3.98 13.14
CA CYS A 250 9.16 4.99 14.02
C CYS A 250 10.11 4.38 15.06
N PRO A 251 11.21 5.06 15.38
CA PRO A 251 12.04 4.67 16.52
C PRO A 251 11.27 4.92 17.82
N VAL A 252 11.16 3.88 18.65
CA VAL A 252 10.59 3.94 19.99
C VAL A 252 11.71 3.68 20.98
N PHE A 253 11.89 4.57 21.95
CA PHE A 253 12.90 4.38 22.99
C PHE A 253 12.68 3.05 23.71
N ASP A 254 13.73 2.22 23.75
CA ASP A 254 13.74 0.95 24.47
C ASP A 254 14.36 1.16 25.85
N LYS A 255 15.68 1.39 25.87
CA LYS A 255 16.45 1.57 27.11
C LYS A 255 17.81 2.20 26.88
N CYS A 256 18.47 2.56 27.98
CA CYS A 256 19.87 2.96 28.00
C CYS A 256 20.79 1.75 28.22
N VAL A 257 21.74 1.53 27.32
CA VAL A 257 22.70 0.42 27.42
C VAL A 257 24.15 0.91 27.43
N ASN A 258 25.06 0.09 27.93
CA ASN A 258 26.49 0.34 27.79
C ASN A 258 26.91 0.12 26.34
N ARG A 259 27.82 0.96 25.83
CA ARG A 259 28.38 0.77 24.50
C ARG A 259 29.20 -0.52 24.47
N GLY A 260 28.86 -1.44 23.56
CA GLY A 260 29.62 -2.67 23.34
C GLY A 260 30.31 -2.70 21.98
N VAL A 261 30.93 -3.83 21.67
CA VAL A 261 31.53 -4.10 20.35
C VAL A 261 30.42 -4.35 19.33
N CYS A 262 30.53 -3.70 18.16
CA CYS A 262 29.56 -3.81 17.08
C CYS A 262 30.24 -4.30 15.80
N HIS A 263 29.53 -5.08 14.99
CA HIS A 263 29.95 -5.32 13.61
C HIS A 263 30.01 -3.99 12.84
N LEU A 264 30.98 -3.87 11.94
CA LEU A 264 31.12 -2.69 11.07
C LEU A 264 30.46 -2.87 9.70
N GLY A 265 29.94 -4.07 9.42
CA GLY A 265 29.25 -4.37 8.16
C GLY A 265 27.94 -3.57 8.06
N VAL A 266 27.81 -2.82 6.97
CA VAL A 266 26.55 -2.19 6.58
C VAL A 266 25.92 -3.07 5.49
N PRO A 267 24.80 -3.74 5.74
CA PRO A 267 24.16 -4.58 4.74
C PRO A 267 23.63 -3.71 3.59
N HIS A 268 23.69 -4.24 2.38
CA HIS A 268 23.11 -3.59 1.20
C HIS A 268 21.65 -4.03 1.04
N CYS A 269 20.75 -3.07 0.82
CA CYS A 269 19.37 -3.36 0.45
C CYS A 269 19.27 -3.57 -1.06
N PRO A 270 18.38 -4.47 -1.52
CA PRO A 270 18.17 -4.68 -2.96
C PRO A 270 17.57 -3.44 -3.63
N VAL A 271 17.62 -3.41 -4.96
CA VAL A 271 17.02 -2.32 -5.76
C VAL A 271 15.53 -2.17 -5.44
N GLY A 272 15.09 -0.91 -5.26
CA GLY A 272 13.73 -0.58 -4.82
C GLY A 272 13.57 -0.47 -3.31
N TYR A 273 14.66 -0.64 -2.54
CA TYR A 273 14.68 -0.53 -1.10
C TYR A 273 15.83 0.35 -0.59
N THR A 274 15.53 1.14 0.44
CA THR A 274 16.47 2.03 1.12
C THR A 274 16.81 1.43 2.49
N SER A 275 18.09 1.47 2.83
CA SER A 275 18.56 1.07 4.16
C SER A 275 18.13 2.08 5.22
N TYR A 276 17.48 1.59 6.28
CA TYR A 276 17.19 2.32 7.50
C TYR A 276 17.92 1.66 8.66
N SER A 277 18.40 2.44 9.63
CA SER A 277 19.06 1.89 10.81
C SER A 277 18.76 2.67 12.08
N LEU A 278 18.79 1.97 13.21
CA LEU A 278 18.68 2.55 14.54
C LEU A 278 19.60 1.82 15.53
N LYS A 279 20.00 2.50 16.60
CA LYS A 279 20.76 1.88 17.69
C LYS A 279 19.85 0.96 18.46
N SER A 280 20.22 -0.30 18.63
CA SER A 280 19.40 -1.31 19.30
C SER A 280 20.18 -2.01 20.42
N ALA A 281 19.45 -2.50 21.42
CA ALA A 281 20.01 -3.30 22.51
C ALA A 281 20.62 -4.62 21.97
N PRO A 282 21.56 -5.25 22.69
CA PRO A 282 22.06 -4.89 24.03
C PRO A 282 23.24 -3.91 24.04
N ASN A 283 23.95 -3.71 22.93
CA ASN A 283 25.23 -2.97 22.90
C ASN A 283 25.11 -1.59 22.23
N GLY A 284 23.89 -1.20 21.84
CA GLY A 284 23.59 0.00 21.07
C GLY A 284 24.20 0.00 19.67
N CYS A 285 24.37 -1.20 19.11
CA CYS A 285 24.78 -1.40 17.73
C CYS A 285 23.65 -1.05 16.78
N LEU A 286 23.99 -0.71 15.54
CA LEU A 286 22.99 -0.45 14.50
C LEU A 286 22.29 -1.75 14.12
N LYS A 287 20.97 -1.75 14.20
CA LYS A 287 20.09 -2.73 13.57
C LYS A 287 19.57 -2.12 12.27
N TYR A 288 19.68 -2.86 11.17
CA TYR A 288 19.34 -2.41 9.83
C TYR A 288 18.00 -3.01 9.36
N TYR A 289 17.32 -2.26 8.51
CA TYR A 289 16.08 -2.63 7.85
C TYR A 289 16.14 -2.20 6.39
N CYS A 290 15.43 -2.91 5.51
CA CYS A 290 15.25 -2.52 4.12
C CYS A 290 13.80 -2.11 3.88
N ASP A 291 13.58 -0.80 3.75
CA ASP A 291 12.26 -0.21 3.51
C ASP A 291 12.05 0.03 2.01
N PRO A 292 10.83 -0.11 1.47
CA PRO A 292 10.56 0.30 0.09
C PRO A 292 10.88 1.78 -0.16
N ASP A 293 11.59 2.07 -1.27
CA ASP A 293 11.95 3.45 -1.69
C ASP A 293 10.74 4.34 -1.98
N SER A 294 9.59 3.71 -2.19
CA SER A 294 8.31 4.38 -2.38
C SER A 294 7.89 5.16 -1.14
N LEU A 295 8.27 4.69 0.05
CA LEU A 295 7.81 5.24 1.32
C LEU A 295 8.59 6.48 1.74
N PRO A 296 7.96 7.42 2.45
CA PRO A 296 8.63 8.59 3.00
C PRO A 296 9.57 8.17 4.12
N ASN A 297 10.56 9.03 4.37
CA ASN A 297 11.34 8.92 5.59
C ASN A 297 10.44 9.27 6.78
N PRO A 298 10.24 8.35 7.75
CA PRO A 298 9.26 8.52 8.81
C PRO A 298 9.58 9.70 9.76
N SER A 299 10.84 10.17 9.78
CA SER A 299 11.26 11.37 10.52
C SER A 299 11.06 12.70 9.78
N ARG A 300 10.62 12.67 8.51
CA ARG A 300 10.46 13.87 7.65
C ARG A 300 9.04 14.04 7.09
N VAL A 301 8.08 13.25 7.55
CA VAL A 301 6.67 13.37 7.15
C VAL A 301 6.12 14.71 7.66
N LEU A 302 5.42 15.47 6.82
CA LEU A 302 4.92 16.80 7.18
C LEU A 302 3.56 16.78 7.89
N GLY A 303 2.95 15.60 8.04
CA GLY A 303 1.58 15.42 8.52
C GLY A 303 0.54 15.69 7.41
N PRO A 304 -0.73 15.32 7.65
CA PRO A 304 -1.84 15.65 6.76
C PRO A 304 -2.15 17.15 6.75
#